data_AF-A0A8T1TA99-F1
#
_entry.id   AF-A0A8T1TA99-F1
#
_cell.length_a   1.000
_cell.length_b   1.000
_cell.length_c   1.000
_cell.angle_alpha   90.00
_cell.angle_beta   90.00
_cell.angle_gamma   90.00
#
_symmetry.space_group_name_H-M   'P 1'
#
loop_
_entity.id
_entity.type
_entity.pdbx_description
1 polymer ?
#
loop_
_entity_poly.entity_id
_entity_poly.type
_entity_poly.pdbx_seq_one_letter_code
_entity_poly.pdbx_strand_id
1 'polypeptide(L)'
;MQSQNRKRAPAWTEREVLDLIAVWGDESMLAELCSKRRNDNIFAKISKGMMDRGDNRDAQQCRVKIKELRQAYQKTKEANSRSGSEPHTCPFYDELHAILGGDPT
;
A
#
# COMPACT_ATOMS: atom_id res chain seq x y z
N MET A 1 -24.16 21.80 0.18
CA MET A 1 -23.92 21.72 -1.28
C MET A 1 -23.21 20.40 -1.56
N GLN A 2 -23.96 19.36 -1.91
CA GLN A 2 -23.40 18.06 -2.30
C GLN A 2 -23.46 17.96 -3.82
N SER A 3 -22.31 17.91 -4.48
CA SER A 3 -22.22 17.59 -5.90
C SER A 3 -20.78 17.21 -6.22
N GLN A 4 -20.55 15.93 -6.49
CA GLN A 4 -19.82 15.48 -7.67
C GLN A 4 -19.87 13.94 -7.77
N ASN A 5 -20.95 13.47 -8.40
CA ASN A 5 -21.00 12.19 -9.07
C ASN A 5 -20.12 12.25 -10.33
N ARG A 6 -18.82 11.98 -10.15
CA ARG A 6 -18.00 11.38 -11.21
C ARG A 6 -17.91 9.92 -10.82
N LYS A 7 -18.21 8.99 -11.74
CA LYS A 7 -17.84 7.57 -11.59
C LYS A 7 -16.31 7.48 -11.58
N ARG A 8 -15.69 7.91 -10.47
CA ARG A 8 -14.30 7.68 -10.11
C ARG A 8 -14.24 6.22 -9.68
N ALA A 9 -13.14 5.53 -10.00
CA ALA A 9 -12.85 4.24 -9.38
C ALA A 9 -13.14 4.34 -7.86
N PRO A 10 -13.78 3.34 -7.24
CA PRO A 10 -14.22 3.46 -5.85
C PRO A 10 -13.05 3.97 -5.01
N ALA A 11 -13.24 5.15 -4.41
CA ALA A 11 -12.21 5.79 -3.61
C ALA A 11 -11.82 4.79 -2.53
N TRP A 12 -10.56 4.35 -2.55
CA TRP A 12 -10.03 3.48 -1.52
C TRP A 12 -10.27 4.14 -0.16
N THR A 13 -11.10 3.50 0.66
CA THR A 13 -11.36 3.93 2.03
C THR A 13 -10.13 3.67 2.89
N GLU A 14 -9.99 4.39 4.00
CA GLU A 14 -8.87 4.18 4.92
C GLU A 14 -8.80 2.74 5.41
N ARG A 15 -9.97 2.12 5.66
CA ARG A 15 -10.09 0.70 6.00
C ARG A 15 -9.53 -0.20 4.92
N GLU A 16 -9.96 -0.04 3.66
CA GLU A 16 -9.43 -0.85 2.55
C GLU A 16 -7.93 -0.67 2.36
N VAL A 17 -7.40 0.52 2.67
CA VAL A 17 -5.95 0.77 2.61
C VAL A 17 -5.22 0.05 3.74
N LEU A 18 -5.75 0.07 4.95
CA LEU A 18 -5.18 -0.67 6.10
C LEU A 18 -5.24 -2.17 5.86
N ASP A 19 -6.37 -2.69 5.36
CA ASP A 19 -6.51 -4.11 5.02
C ASP A 19 -5.54 -4.50 3.90
N LEU A 20 -5.35 -3.65 2.89
CA LEU A 20 -4.33 -3.86 1.86
C LEU A 20 -2.92 -3.88 2.42
N ILE A 21 -2.59 -2.94 3.32
CA ILE A 21 -1.28 -2.85 3.96
C ILE A 21 -1.04 -4.08 4.85
N ALA A 22 -2.04 -4.54 5.59
CA ALA A 22 -1.96 -5.75 6.41
C ALA A 22 -1.74 -7.02 5.57
N VAL A 23 -2.49 -7.18 4.47
CA VAL A 23 -2.32 -8.32 3.55
C VAL A 23 -0.97 -8.25 2.82
N TRP A 24 -0.51 -7.05 2.50
CA TRP A 24 0.77 -6.83 1.82
C TRP A 24 1.98 -6.98 2.74
N GLY A 25 1.84 -6.67 4.04
CA GLY A 25 2.88 -6.78 5.06
C GLY A 25 3.16 -8.19 5.56
N ASP A 26 2.38 -9.18 5.14
CA ASP A 26 2.61 -10.58 5.47
C ASP A 26 3.96 -11.06 4.88
N GLU A 27 4.82 -11.64 5.73
CA GLU A 27 6.25 -11.92 5.49
C GLU A 27 6.54 -12.67 4.18
N SER A 28 5.56 -13.40 3.65
CA SER A 28 5.67 -14.13 2.39
C SER A 28 5.71 -13.23 1.13
N MET A 29 5.31 -11.96 1.20
CA MET A 29 5.23 -11.08 0.01
C MET A 29 6.53 -10.35 -0.31
N LEU A 30 7.28 -9.93 0.70
CA LEU A 30 8.57 -9.22 0.53
C LEU A 30 9.69 -10.18 0.11
N ALA A 31 9.71 -11.40 0.66
CA ALA A 31 10.69 -12.43 0.31
C ALA A 31 10.52 -12.96 -1.12
N GLU A 32 9.28 -13.10 -1.61
CA GLU A 32 9.00 -13.57 -2.97
C GLU A 32 9.12 -12.49 -4.06
N LEU A 33 9.04 -11.20 -3.71
CA LEU A 33 9.29 -10.07 -4.64
C LEU A 33 10.71 -10.08 -5.24
N CYS A 34 11.66 -10.75 -4.57
CA CYS A 34 13.01 -10.98 -5.09
C CYS A 34 13.05 -12.05 -6.21
N SER A 35 12.04 -12.92 -6.31
CA SER A 35 11.95 -13.95 -7.34
C SER A 35 11.08 -13.50 -8.50
N LYS A 36 11.71 -12.99 -9.57
CA LYS A 36 11.06 -12.45 -10.79
C LYS A 36 10.00 -13.37 -11.43
N ARG A 37 9.95 -14.66 -11.08
CA ARG A 37 9.02 -15.65 -11.66
C ARG A 37 7.63 -15.72 -11.01
N ARG A 38 7.40 -15.13 -9.82
CA ARG A 38 6.14 -15.33 -9.06
C ARG A 38 5.29 -14.08 -8.85
N ASN A 39 5.69 -12.94 -9.43
CA ASN A 39 5.04 -11.65 -9.18
C ASN A 39 3.54 -11.59 -9.52
N ASP A 40 3.10 -12.24 -10.60
CA ASP A 40 1.68 -12.26 -10.99
C ASP A 40 0.81 -13.03 -9.97
N ASN A 41 1.38 -14.09 -9.37
CA ASN A 41 0.69 -14.87 -8.35
C ASN A 41 0.54 -14.11 -7.03
N ILE A 42 1.46 -13.19 -6.72
CA ILE A 42 1.43 -12.41 -5.48
C ILE A 42 0.24 -11.44 -5.48
N PHE A 43 0.01 -10.69 -6.56
CA PHE A 43 -1.14 -9.78 -6.61
C PHE A 43 -2.48 -10.53 -6.63
N ALA A 44 -2.52 -11.74 -7.18
CA ALA A 44 -3.68 -12.62 -7.06
C ALA A 44 -3.91 -13.07 -5.59
N LYS A 45 -2.84 -13.41 -4.85
CA LYS A 45 -2.92 -13.70 -3.40
C LYS A 45 -3.40 -12.47 -2.61
N ILE A 46 -2.89 -11.28 -2.92
CA ILE A 46 -3.34 -10.02 -2.28
C ILE A 46 -4.82 -9.80 -2.52
N SER A 47 -5.26 -9.89 -3.78
CA SER A 47 -6.67 -9.73 -4.15
C SER A 47 -7.56 -10.74 -3.42
N LYS A 48 -7.11 -12.00 -3.29
CA LYS A 48 -7.82 -13.01 -2.51
C LYS A 48 -7.90 -12.65 -1.02
N GLY A 49 -6.81 -12.17 -0.42
CA GLY A 49 -6.78 -11.72 0.97
C GLY A 49 -7.67 -10.51 1.23
N MET A 50 -7.76 -9.59 0.27
CA MET A 50 -8.71 -8.47 0.30
C MET A 50 -10.16 -8.98 0.25
N MET A 51 -10.48 -9.93 -0.65
CA MET A 51 -11.81 -10.51 -0.75
C MET A 51 -12.24 -11.23 0.55
N ASP A 52 -11.32 -11.95 1.20
CA ASP A 52 -11.58 -12.62 2.49
C ASP A 52 -11.97 -11.64 3.60
N ARG A 53 -11.41 -10.42 3.56
CA ARG A 53 -11.73 -9.32 4.49
C ARG A 53 -13.01 -8.56 4.12
N GLY A 54 -13.63 -8.90 2.99
CA GLY A 54 -14.84 -8.26 2.47
C GLY A 54 -14.60 -7.17 1.44
N ASP A 55 -13.34 -6.95 1.04
CA ASP A 55 -12.98 -5.93 0.07
C ASP A 55 -12.82 -6.52 -1.34
N ASN A 56 -13.76 -6.20 -2.22
CA ASN A 56 -13.73 -6.69 -3.60
C ASN A 56 -12.78 -5.84 -4.48
N ARG A 57 -11.47 -6.07 -4.32
CA ARG A 57 -10.40 -5.38 -5.08
C ARG A 57 -9.61 -6.37 -5.95
N ASP A 58 -9.51 -6.06 -7.24
CA ASP A 58 -8.76 -6.87 -8.20
C ASP A 58 -7.24 -6.73 -8.00
N ALA A 59 -6.49 -7.76 -8.41
CA ALA A 59 -5.03 -7.80 -8.35
C ALA A 59 -4.37 -6.57 -8.97
N GLN A 60 -4.89 -6.07 -10.10
CA GLN A 60 -4.37 -4.88 -10.75
C GLN A 60 -4.62 -3.61 -9.93
N GLN A 61 -5.78 -3.52 -9.26
CA GLN A 61 -6.10 -2.38 -8.40
C GLN A 61 -5.19 -2.37 -7.16
N CYS A 62 -4.98 -3.53 -6.55
CA CYS A 62 -4.05 -3.70 -5.43
C CYS A 62 -2.62 -3.30 -5.84
N ARG A 63 -2.17 -3.73 -7.03
CA ARG A 63 -0.84 -3.36 -7.57
C ARG A 63 -0.65 -1.86 -7.73
N VAL A 64 -1.63 -1.18 -8.34
CA VAL A 64 -1.57 0.29 -8.51
C VAL A 64 -1.55 0.96 -7.13
N LYS A 65 -2.41 0.53 -6.21
CA LYS A 65 -2.50 1.14 -4.88
C LYS A 65 -1.23 0.95 -4.06
N ILE A 66 -0.63 -0.25 -4.08
CA ILE A 66 0.67 -0.52 -3.43
C ILE A 66 1.77 0.35 -4.04
N LYS A 67 1.78 0.53 -5.36
CA LYS A 67 2.76 1.42 -6.02
C LYS A 67 2.60 2.88 -5.55
N GLU A 68 1.37 3.36 -5.39
CA GLU A 68 1.10 4.71 -4.87
C GLU A 68 1.54 4.84 -3.40
N LEU A 69 1.24 3.85 -2.56
CA LEU A 69 1.64 3.84 -1.14
C LEU A 69 3.17 3.87 -0.98
N ARG A 70 3.90 3.06 -1.76
CA ARG A 70 5.37 3.07 -1.77
C ARG A 70 5.94 4.42 -2.19
N GLN A 71 5.36 5.06 -3.21
CA GLN A 71 5.78 6.39 -3.65
C GLN A 71 5.50 7.45 -2.57
N ALA A 72 4.35 7.40 -1.92
CA ALA A 72 4.00 8.30 -0.82
C ALA A 72 4.98 8.14 0.35
N TYR A 73 5.25 6.90 0.77
CA TYR A 73 6.25 6.59 1.80
C TYR A 73 7.64 7.13 1.44
N GLN A 74 8.11 6.86 0.22
CA GLN A 74 9.44 7.31 -0.22
C GLN A 74 9.53 8.84 -0.24
N LYS A 75 8.51 9.52 -0.77
CA LYS A 75 8.44 10.98 -0.80
C LYS A 75 8.44 11.57 0.61
N THR A 76 7.69 10.97 1.53
CA THR A 76 7.68 11.36 2.94
C THR A 76 9.05 11.14 3.59
N LYS A 77 9.68 9.99 3.36
CA LYS A 77 11.02 9.67 3.87
C LYS A 77 12.07 10.67 3.37
N GLU A 78 12.04 11.01 2.08
CA GLU A 78 12.95 11.99 1.46
C GLU A 78 12.71 13.40 1.98
N ALA A 79 11.44 13.82 2.11
CA ALA A 79 11.09 15.12 2.66
C ALA A 79 11.56 15.26 4.12
N ASN A 80 11.35 14.23 4.93
CA ASN A 80 11.77 14.21 6.33
C ASN A 80 13.30 14.08 6.50
N SER A 81 14.01 13.57 5.49
CA SER A 81 15.48 13.49 5.48
C SER A 81 16.16 14.82 5.11
N ARG A 82 15.43 15.78 4.53
CA ARG A 82 15.95 17.11 4.19
C ARG A 82 15.78 18.06 5.37
N SER A 83 16.89 18.54 5.92
CA SER A 83 16.88 19.53 7.00
C SER A 83 16.11 20.79 6.57
N GLY A 84 15.10 21.18 7.37
CA GLY A 84 14.35 22.44 7.20
C GLY A 84 13.02 22.34 6.42
N SER A 85 12.56 21.14 6.06
CA SER A 85 11.20 20.95 5.52
C SER A 85 10.20 20.66 6.64
N GLU A 86 8.96 21.15 6.52
CA GLU A 86 7.89 20.73 7.44
C GLU A 86 7.70 19.21 7.37
N PRO A 87 7.56 18.52 8.52
CA PRO A 87 7.40 17.07 8.55
C PRO A 87 6.17 16.69 7.74
N HIS A 88 6.39 15.92 6.68
CA HIS A 88 5.29 15.37 5.92
C HIS A 88 4.78 14.12 6.64
N THR A 89 3.51 14.12 7.03
CA THR A 89 2.87 12.96 7.65
C THR A 89 2.04 12.23 6.60
N CYS A 90 2.53 11.10 6.10
CA CYS A 90 1.65 10.13 5.45
C CYS A 90 0.88 9.41 6.58
N PRO A 91 -0.45 9.34 6.56
CA PRO A 91 -1.23 8.75 7.65
C PRO A 91 -0.96 7.25 7.83
N PHE A 92 -0.37 6.60 6.83
CA PHE A 92 0.04 5.19 6.86
C PHE A 92 1.56 5.03 6.98
N TYR A 93 2.30 6.09 7.34
CA TYR A 93 3.76 6.06 7.31
C TYR A 93 4.32 4.97 8.21
N ASP A 94 3.83 4.82 9.43
CA ASP A 94 4.29 3.83 10.40
C ASP A 94 4.07 2.39 9.91
N GLU A 95 2.86 2.05 9.48
CA GLU A 95 2.59 0.72 8.91
C GLU A 95 3.42 0.45 7.63
N LEU A 96 3.60 1.46 6.77
CA LEU A 96 4.47 1.33 5.60
C LEU A 96 5.95 1.21 6.00
N HIS A 97 6.37 1.86 7.08
CA HIS A 97 7.73 1.78 7.61
C HIS A 97 8.00 0.41 8.25
N ALA A 98 7.03 -0.22 8.90
CA ALA A 98 7.16 -1.58 9.42
C ALA A 98 7.43 -2.60 8.29
N ILE A 99 6.84 -2.38 7.10
CA ILE A 99 6.95 -3.28 5.94
C ILE A 99 8.19 -2.95 5.08
N LEU A 100 8.43 -1.67 4.79
CA LEU A 100 9.47 -1.20 3.86
C LEU A 100 10.76 -0.72 4.55
N GLY A 101 10.65 -0.31 5.81
CA GLY A 101 11.72 0.30 6.59
C GLY A 101 12.76 -0.72 7.03
N GLY A 102 12.38 -2.00 7.14
CA GLY A 102 13.28 -3.13 7.26
C GLY A 102 14.48 -2.84 8.17
N ASP A 103 14.22 -2.55 9.44
CA ASP A 103 15.27 -2.55 10.45
C ASP A 103 15.26 -3.93 11.11
N PRO A 104 16.29 -4.77 10.92
CA PRO A 104 16.47 -5.96 11.72
C PRO A 104 17.02 -5.52 13.07
N THR A 105 16.17 -5.01 13.96
CA THR A 105 16.57 -4.79 15.35
C THR A 105 15.45 -5.11 16.33
#